data_AF-A0A3D3R899-F1
#
_entry.id   AF-A0A3D3R899-F1
#
_cell.length_a   1.000
_cell.length_b   1.000
_cell.length_c   1.000
_cell.angle_alpha   90.00
_cell.angle_beta   90.00
_cell.angle_gamma   90.00
#
_symmetry.space_group_name_H-M   'P 1'
#
loop_
_entity.id
_entity.type
_entity.pdbx_description
1 polymer ?
#
loop_
_entity_poly.entity_id
_entity_poly.type
_entity_poly.pdbx_seq_one_letter_code
_entity_poly.pdbx_strand_id
1 'polypeptide(L)'
;IDLTDPREWYSLGDWASNRAEFYNDDELKKKAQDAYRKGVKAEYNQLIVKQPETLFKLADRVQEYKLNPQLSRELQHEALVLEWKKLQKQPQADEKPLLSQILKFFPTAKTPQDKDNPQEREQYLKNQLEIFQQSDEAKQNRLMRWFYAEIVLDRILKNLAKGGSNGFEIAAAIAKELPERTELVQQYQNMQLDFDFNRVAELPRQYVLDLSQEFQRRGKKDKAKQTLVNWIESRRKKLDPNDADGRVRLARDLIELTDDKQAAAKVLLRAWELNPKSAEASLLLARLGFMLQKDQWLNPEEVKEFRDDPIRKAIRNGTVVAGMNRDQVKKVLGAPTQIGRSISGGKINELWIYGETSSQSLVIQLARKRRSDELTVVRIRNAQLSPTPLPEAADTVE
;
A
#
# COMPACT_ATOMS: atom_id res chain seq x y z
N ILE A 1 -56.53 -46.36 21.89
CA ILE A 1 -55.34 -45.83 21.20
C ILE A 1 -54.38 -45.39 22.29
N ASP A 2 -53.26 -46.09 22.49
CA ASP A 2 -52.11 -45.56 23.21
C ASP A 2 -51.58 -44.36 22.43
N LEU A 3 -51.75 -43.17 23.00
CA LEU A 3 -51.39 -41.92 22.35
C LEU A 3 -49.87 -41.77 22.17
N THR A 4 -49.07 -42.63 22.80
CA THR A 4 -47.62 -42.63 22.75
C THR A 4 -47.03 -43.63 21.75
N ASP A 5 -47.82 -44.59 21.23
CA ASP A 5 -47.37 -45.55 20.22
C ASP A 5 -47.62 -45.03 18.79
N PRO A 6 -46.58 -44.75 17.99
CA PRO A 6 -46.72 -44.32 16.60
C PRO A 6 -47.50 -45.32 15.75
N ARG A 7 -47.36 -46.62 16.01
CA ARG A 7 -47.99 -47.68 15.20
C ARG A 7 -49.51 -47.60 15.28
N GLU A 8 -50.05 -47.29 16.46
CA GLU A 8 -51.49 -47.15 16.62
C GLU A 8 -52.03 -45.92 15.89
N TRP A 9 -51.27 -44.82 15.85
CA TRP A 9 -51.60 -43.64 15.07
C TRP A 9 -51.58 -43.89 13.57
N TYR A 10 -50.54 -44.58 13.06
CA TYR A 10 -50.47 -44.95 11.65
C TYR A 10 -51.60 -45.90 11.25
N SER A 11 -51.88 -46.92 12.07
CA SER A 11 -52.99 -47.85 11.84
C SER A 11 -54.35 -47.14 11.78
N LEU A 12 -54.57 -46.15 12.66
CA LEU A 12 -55.78 -45.32 12.64
C LEU A 12 -55.86 -44.47 11.37
N GLY A 13 -54.73 -43.88 10.95
CA GLY A 13 -54.63 -43.11 9.72
C GLY A 13 -54.97 -43.95 8.49
N ASP A 14 -54.40 -45.16 8.37
CA ASP A 14 -54.66 -46.09 7.28
C ASP A 14 -56.13 -46.51 7.24
N TRP A 15 -56.69 -46.86 8.40
CA TRP A 15 -58.11 -47.19 8.54
C TRP A 15 -59.02 -46.04 8.07
N ALA A 16 -58.72 -44.81 8.48
CA ALA A 16 -59.49 -43.62 8.14
C ALA A 16 -59.33 -43.26 6.66
N SER A 17 -58.10 -43.33 6.13
CA SER A 17 -57.79 -43.02 4.72
C SER A 17 -58.52 -43.96 3.76
N ASN A 18 -58.46 -45.28 4.02
CA ASN A 18 -59.12 -46.28 3.17
C ASN A 18 -60.64 -46.09 3.14
N ARG A 19 -61.26 -45.76 4.29
CA ARG A 19 -62.69 -45.44 4.35
C ARG A 19 -63.03 -44.11 3.68
N ALA A 20 -62.21 -43.09 3.90
CA ALA A 20 -62.39 -41.79 3.29
C ALA A 20 -62.36 -41.88 1.77
N GLU A 21 -61.46 -42.69 1.21
CA GLU A 21 -61.39 -42.95 -0.22
C GLU A 21 -62.61 -43.74 -0.73
N PHE A 22 -63.01 -44.81 -0.02
CA PHE A 22 -64.17 -45.61 -0.40
C PHE A 22 -65.49 -44.81 -0.42
N TYR A 23 -65.69 -43.95 0.58
CA TYR A 23 -66.92 -43.16 0.74
C TYR A 23 -66.83 -41.74 0.16
N ASN A 24 -65.68 -41.35 -0.40
CA ASN A 24 -65.39 -39.98 -0.83
C ASN A 24 -65.66 -38.93 0.27
N ASP A 25 -65.19 -39.20 1.49
CA ASP A 25 -65.41 -38.38 2.69
C ASP A 25 -64.19 -37.48 2.98
N ASP A 26 -64.33 -36.19 2.64
CA ASP A 26 -63.28 -35.19 2.85
C ASP A 26 -62.98 -34.89 4.32
N GLU A 27 -63.96 -35.04 5.23
CA GLU A 27 -63.71 -34.83 6.66
C GLU A 27 -62.88 -35.98 7.22
N LEU A 28 -63.24 -37.21 6.88
CA LEU A 28 -62.49 -38.40 7.29
C LEU A 28 -61.08 -38.41 6.71
N LYS A 29 -60.89 -37.89 5.50
CA LYS A 29 -59.56 -37.66 4.90
C LYS A 29 -58.71 -36.70 5.74
N LYS A 30 -59.30 -35.60 6.23
CA LYS A 30 -58.61 -34.67 7.15
C LYS A 30 -58.27 -35.34 8.49
N LYS A 31 -59.15 -36.18 9.03
CA LYS A 31 -58.90 -36.95 10.26
C LYS A 31 -57.77 -37.98 10.06
N ALA A 32 -57.70 -38.63 8.90
CA ALA A 32 -56.61 -39.52 8.54
C ALA A 32 -55.26 -38.78 8.53
N GLN A 33 -55.21 -37.60 7.91
CA GLN A 33 -54.02 -36.74 7.92
C GLN A 33 -53.61 -36.30 9.34
N ASP A 34 -54.57 -35.97 10.22
CA ASP A 34 -54.29 -35.65 11.62
C ASP A 34 -53.73 -36.85 12.40
N ALA A 35 -54.27 -38.06 12.16
CA ALA A 35 -53.75 -39.29 12.75
C ALA A 35 -52.31 -39.58 12.30
N TYR A 36 -52.01 -39.48 11.01
CA TYR A 36 -50.65 -39.61 10.48
C TYR A 36 -49.70 -38.56 11.06
N ARG A 37 -50.14 -37.29 11.19
CA ARG A 37 -49.35 -36.23 11.83
C ARG A 37 -49.02 -36.56 13.28
N LYS A 38 -49.97 -37.10 14.04
CA LYS A 38 -49.75 -37.54 15.42
C LYS A 38 -48.80 -38.74 15.49
N GLY A 39 -48.87 -39.67 14.54
CA GLY A 39 -47.92 -40.77 14.40
C GLY A 39 -46.49 -40.29 14.21
N VAL A 40 -46.27 -39.36 13.26
CA VAL A 40 -44.94 -38.74 13.04
C VAL A 40 -44.44 -38.04 14.30
N LYS A 41 -45.31 -37.29 15.00
CA LYS A 41 -44.94 -36.61 16.25
C LYS A 41 -44.59 -37.61 17.36
N ALA A 42 -45.37 -38.68 17.50
CA ALA A 42 -45.10 -39.72 18.49
C ALA A 42 -43.75 -40.39 18.19
N GLU A 43 -43.47 -40.71 16.93
CA GLU A 43 -42.21 -41.36 16.56
C GLU A 43 -41.01 -40.44 16.78
N TYR A 44 -41.14 -39.16 16.39
CA TYR A 44 -40.13 -38.14 16.70
C TYR A 44 -39.84 -38.04 18.19
N ASN A 45 -40.88 -38.07 19.03
CA ASN A 45 -40.74 -38.01 20.49
C ASN A 45 -40.14 -39.29 21.10
N GLN A 46 -40.28 -40.44 20.43
CA GLN A 46 -39.69 -41.70 20.87
C GLN A 46 -38.20 -41.83 20.51
N LEU A 47 -37.65 -40.94 19.68
CA LEU A 47 -36.23 -40.96 19.34
C LEU A 47 -35.38 -40.60 20.58
N ILE A 48 -34.80 -41.60 21.23
CA ILE A 48 -33.88 -41.44 22.38
C ILE A 48 -32.68 -40.57 21.99
N VAL A 49 -32.13 -40.81 20.79
CA VAL A 49 -31.10 -39.98 20.18
C VAL A 49 -31.52 -39.68 18.75
N LYS A 50 -31.64 -38.41 18.42
CA LYS A 50 -31.95 -37.98 17.05
C LYS A 50 -30.74 -38.20 16.16
N GLN A 51 -30.90 -39.05 15.14
CA GLN A 51 -29.87 -39.33 14.13
C GLN A 51 -30.35 -38.79 12.78
N PRO A 52 -29.45 -38.24 11.93
CA PRO A 52 -29.82 -37.71 10.61
C PRO A 52 -30.65 -38.71 9.79
N GLU A 53 -30.23 -39.99 9.76
CA GLU A 53 -30.86 -41.05 8.98
C GLU A 53 -32.30 -41.32 9.44
N THR A 54 -32.56 -41.26 10.76
CA THR A 54 -33.92 -41.42 11.31
C THR A 54 -34.81 -40.23 10.98
N LEU A 55 -34.26 -39.01 10.99
CA LEU A 55 -35.01 -37.79 10.70
C LEU A 55 -35.34 -37.69 9.20
N PHE A 56 -34.45 -38.10 8.30
CA PHE A 56 -34.75 -38.18 6.86
C PHE A 56 -35.87 -39.19 6.58
N LYS A 57 -35.86 -40.37 7.22
CA LYS A 57 -36.95 -41.34 7.08
C LYS A 57 -38.29 -40.79 7.58
N LEU A 58 -38.30 -40.06 8.67
CA LEU A 58 -39.50 -39.35 9.14
C LEU A 58 -39.96 -38.30 8.14
N ALA A 59 -39.04 -37.54 7.55
CA ALA A 59 -39.35 -36.54 6.53
C ALA A 59 -39.94 -37.16 5.26
N ASP A 60 -39.47 -38.35 4.85
CA ASP A 60 -40.01 -39.11 3.73
C ASP A 60 -41.44 -39.60 4.03
N ARG A 61 -41.70 -40.09 5.26
CA ARG A 61 -43.06 -40.45 5.69
C ARG A 61 -44.03 -39.28 5.67
N VAL A 62 -43.58 -38.09 6.08
CA VAL A 62 -44.41 -36.87 5.99
C VAL A 62 -44.85 -36.61 4.55
N GLN A 63 -43.98 -36.88 3.56
CA GLN A 63 -44.32 -36.75 2.14
C GLN A 63 -45.22 -37.89 1.65
N GLU A 64 -44.94 -39.13 2.04
CA GLU A 64 -45.74 -40.32 1.70
C GLU A 64 -47.21 -40.15 2.14
N TYR A 65 -47.42 -39.67 3.36
CA TYR A 65 -48.75 -39.39 3.91
C TYR A 65 -49.34 -38.05 3.48
N LYS A 66 -48.70 -37.32 2.55
CA LYS A 66 -49.14 -36.02 2.01
C LYS A 66 -49.50 -35.02 3.12
N LEU A 67 -48.71 -35.00 4.18
CA LEU A 67 -48.85 -34.06 5.30
C LEU A 67 -48.32 -32.68 4.91
N ASN A 68 -48.42 -31.72 5.83
CA ASN A 68 -47.90 -30.37 5.62
C ASN A 68 -46.41 -30.42 5.22
N PRO A 69 -46.03 -29.93 4.01
CA PRO A 69 -44.66 -29.96 3.52
C PRO A 69 -43.65 -29.27 4.43
N GLN A 70 -44.10 -28.28 5.21
CA GLN A 70 -43.31 -27.60 6.22
C GLN A 70 -42.67 -28.56 7.22
N LEU A 71 -43.41 -29.58 7.68
CA LEU A 71 -42.91 -30.55 8.65
C LEU A 71 -41.77 -31.40 8.05
N SER A 72 -41.85 -31.72 6.77
CA SER A 72 -40.79 -32.47 6.06
C SER A 72 -39.51 -31.64 5.98
N ARG A 73 -39.65 -30.35 5.64
CA ARG A 73 -38.53 -29.39 5.58
C ARG A 73 -37.86 -29.20 6.95
N GLU A 74 -38.65 -29.08 8.02
CA GLU A 74 -38.12 -28.96 9.39
C GLU A 74 -37.28 -30.18 9.81
N LEU A 75 -37.77 -31.39 9.52
CA LEU A 75 -37.06 -32.64 9.81
C LEU A 75 -35.78 -32.78 8.96
N GLN A 76 -35.84 -32.42 7.68
CA GLN A 76 -34.68 -32.39 6.78
C GLN A 76 -33.62 -31.40 7.26
N HIS A 77 -34.04 -30.19 7.66
CA HIS A 77 -33.14 -29.18 8.20
C HIS A 77 -32.47 -29.65 9.49
N GLU A 78 -33.23 -30.21 10.45
CA GLU A 78 -32.67 -30.75 11.69
C GLU A 78 -31.66 -31.88 11.42
N ALA A 79 -31.96 -32.77 10.48
CA ALA A 79 -31.06 -33.83 10.05
C ALA A 79 -29.73 -33.29 9.51
N LEU A 80 -29.79 -32.30 8.61
CA LEU A 80 -28.62 -31.67 8.00
C LEU A 80 -27.77 -30.91 9.03
N VAL A 81 -28.40 -30.22 9.99
CA VAL A 81 -27.70 -29.56 11.11
C VAL A 81 -26.96 -30.57 11.98
N LEU A 82 -27.59 -31.72 12.28
CA LEU A 82 -26.94 -32.78 13.05
C LEU A 82 -25.78 -33.42 12.29
N GLU A 83 -25.93 -33.62 10.98
CA GLU A 83 -24.88 -34.14 10.12
C GLU A 83 -23.68 -33.19 10.08
N TRP A 84 -23.92 -31.88 9.93
CA TRP A 84 -22.85 -30.88 10.01
C TRP A 84 -22.13 -30.92 11.36
N LYS A 85 -22.87 -30.95 12.48
CA LYS A 85 -22.29 -31.07 13.82
C LYS A 85 -21.46 -32.34 14.02
N LYS A 86 -21.80 -33.44 13.34
CA LYS A 86 -21.01 -34.67 13.34
C LYS A 86 -19.72 -34.49 12.53
N LEU A 87 -19.79 -33.88 11.35
CA LEU A 87 -18.62 -33.62 10.49
C LEU A 87 -17.62 -32.67 11.14
N GLN A 88 -18.07 -31.62 11.84
CA GLN A 88 -17.19 -30.69 12.55
C GLN A 88 -16.30 -31.36 13.62
N LYS A 89 -16.68 -32.54 14.11
CA LYS A 89 -15.88 -33.31 15.08
C LYS A 89 -14.76 -34.14 14.42
N GLN A 90 -14.69 -34.13 13.09
CA GLN A 90 -13.77 -34.94 12.29
C GLN A 90 -12.77 -34.02 11.56
N PRO A 91 -11.48 -34.03 11.95
CA PRO A 91 -10.49 -33.05 11.45
C PRO A 91 -10.26 -33.03 9.93
N GLN A 92 -10.63 -34.11 9.23
CA GLN A 92 -10.40 -34.30 7.79
C GLN A 92 -11.67 -34.77 7.07
N ALA A 93 -12.85 -34.48 7.63
CA ALA A 93 -14.10 -34.79 6.96
C ALA A 93 -14.21 -34.03 5.62
N ASP A 94 -14.78 -34.70 4.61
CA ASP A 94 -15.16 -34.10 3.35
C ASP A 94 -16.59 -33.55 3.45
N GLU A 95 -16.76 -32.23 3.28
CA GLU A 95 -18.06 -31.55 3.30
C GLU A 95 -18.90 -31.78 2.04
N LYS A 96 -18.31 -32.24 0.93
CA LYS A 96 -19.00 -32.32 -0.37
C LYS A 96 -20.26 -33.18 -0.37
N PRO A 97 -20.31 -34.35 0.32
CA PRO A 97 -21.55 -35.13 0.43
C PRO A 97 -22.68 -34.34 1.09
N LEU A 98 -22.40 -33.69 2.22
CA LEU A 98 -23.38 -32.86 2.92
C LEU A 98 -23.85 -31.69 2.06
N LEU A 99 -22.93 -30.96 1.40
CA LEU A 99 -23.30 -29.87 0.49
C LEU A 99 -24.22 -30.37 -0.63
N SER A 100 -23.94 -31.55 -1.20
CA SER A 100 -24.78 -32.15 -2.23
C SER A 100 -26.17 -32.51 -1.70
N GLN A 101 -26.25 -33.00 -0.46
CA GLN A 101 -27.50 -33.34 0.21
C GLN A 101 -28.32 -32.10 0.56
N ILE A 102 -27.69 -31.01 0.99
CA ILE A 102 -28.35 -29.71 1.16
C ILE A 102 -28.99 -29.28 -0.15
N LEU A 103 -28.27 -29.35 -1.27
CA LEU A 103 -28.80 -28.94 -2.58
C LEU A 103 -29.88 -29.87 -3.14
N LYS A 104 -29.90 -31.14 -2.71
CA LYS A 104 -30.98 -32.08 -3.03
C LYS A 104 -32.31 -31.64 -2.40
N PHE A 105 -32.29 -31.24 -1.12
CA PHE A 105 -33.50 -30.88 -0.37
C PHE A 105 -33.86 -29.38 -0.48
N PHE A 106 -32.85 -28.52 -0.59
CA PHE A 106 -32.97 -27.06 -0.62
C PHE A 106 -32.14 -26.49 -1.79
N PRO A 107 -32.58 -26.67 -3.05
CA PRO A 107 -31.80 -26.28 -4.22
C PRO A 107 -31.51 -24.77 -4.28
N THR A 108 -32.39 -23.94 -3.71
CA THR A 108 -32.23 -22.48 -3.62
C THR A 108 -31.09 -22.06 -2.69
N ALA A 109 -30.55 -22.94 -1.85
CA ALA A 109 -29.41 -22.64 -0.98
C ALA A 109 -28.11 -22.32 -1.75
N LYS A 110 -28.02 -22.71 -3.03
CA LYS A 110 -26.89 -22.33 -3.89
C LYS A 110 -26.99 -20.88 -4.39
N THR A 111 -28.19 -20.31 -4.44
CA THR A 111 -28.44 -18.99 -5.01
C THR A 111 -27.97 -17.91 -4.03
N PRO A 112 -27.00 -17.06 -4.42
CA PRO A 112 -26.56 -15.94 -3.58
C PRO A 112 -27.70 -14.98 -3.26
N GLN A 113 -27.57 -14.30 -2.11
CA GLN A 113 -28.45 -13.19 -1.75
C GLN A 113 -27.90 -11.88 -2.33
N ASP A 114 -28.77 -10.93 -2.65
CA ASP A 114 -28.34 -9.60 -3.12
C ASP A 114 -27.48 -8.88 -2.08
N LYS A 115 -27.83 -9.04 -0.80
CA LYS A 115 -27.11 -8.48 0.33
C LYS A 115 -27.20 -9.40 1.54
N ASP A 116 -26.09 -9.55 2.24
CA ASP A 116 -26.02 -10.28 3.50
C ASP A 116 -26.65 -9.51 4.68
N ASN A 117 -27.15 -10.25 5.68
CA ASN A 117 -27.64 -9.71 6.95
C ASN A 117 -26.91 -10.39 8.12
N PRO A 118 -25.76 -9.83 8.57
CA PRO A 118 -24.93 -10.46 9.58
C PRO A 118 -25.64 -10.74 10.91
N GLN A 119 -26.51 -9.83 11.35
CA GLN A 119 -27.23 -9.97 12.64
C GLN A 119 -28.22 -11.13 12.61
N GLU A 120 -29.04 -11.21 11.56
CA GLU A 120 -30.03 -12.28 11.41
C GLU A 120 -29.35 -13.63 11.15
N ARG A 121 -28.26 -13.65 10.36
CA ARG A 121 -27.43 -14.84 10.18
C ARG A 121 -26.88 -15.33 11.52
N GLU A 122 -26.31 -14.46 12.33
CA GLU A 122 -25.72 -14.84 13.61
C GLU A 122 -26.79 -15.41 14.57
N GLN A 123 -27.97 -14.80 14.63
CA GLN A 123 -29.10 -15.32 15.40
C GLN A 123 -29.49 -16.72 14.94
N TYR A 124 -29.65 -16.91 13.63
CA TYR A 124 -29.95 -18.21 13.04
C TYR A 124 -28.89 -19.26 13.39
N LEU A 125 -27.61 -18.97 13.20
CA LEU A 125 -26.53 -19.94 13.43
C LEU A 125 -26.42 -20.36 14.90
N LYS A 126 -26.84 -19.51 15.84
CA LYS A 126 -26.92 -19.85 17.27
C LYS A 126 -28.12 -20.76 17.58
N ASN A 127 -29.29 -20.47 17.01
CA ASN A 127 -30.55 -21.15 17.32
C ASN A 127 -31.23 -21.71 16.05
N GLN A 128 -30.49 -22.56 15.31
CA GLN A 128 -30.87 -22.96 13.96
C GLN A 128 -32.24 -23.61 13.86
N LEU A 129 -32.56 -24.54 14.77
CA LEU A 129 -33.79 -25.35 14.69
C LEU A 129 -35.03 -24.50 14.97
N GLU A 130 -35.01 -23.75 16.08
CA GLU A 130 -36.15 -22.93 16.50
C GLU A 130 -36.45 -21.83 15.49
N ILE A 131 -35.42 -21.12 15.01
CA ILE A 131 -35.60 -20.03 14.04
C ILE A 131 -36.11 -20.59 12.70
N PHE A 132 -35.67 -21.77 12.28
CA PHE A 132 -36.15 -22.39 11.05
C PHE A 132 -37.62 -22.84 11.14
N GLN A 133 -38.03 -23.42 12.27
CA GLN A 133 -39.42 -23.85 12.52
C GLN A 133 -40.39 -22.67 12.58
N GLN A 134 -39.98 -21.53 13.14
CA GLN A 134 -40.81 -20.33 13.23
C GLN A 134 -40.85 -19.49 11.94
N SER A 135 -40.12 -19.90 10.91
CA SER A 135 -39.97 -19.15 9.67
C SER A 135 -40.92 -19.66 8.58
N ASP A 136 -41.42 -18.73 7.75
CA ASP A 136 -42.08 -19.07 6.50
C ASP A 136 -41.08 -19.62 5.47
N GLU A 137 -41.60 -20.15 4.36
CA GLU A 137 -40.79 -20.78 3.32
C GLU A 137 -39.73 -19.83 2.71
N ALA A 138 -40.09 -18.57 2.49
CA ALA A 138 -39.19 -17.58 1.90
C ALA A 138 -38.00 -17.31 2.83
N LYS A 139 -38.28 -17.14 4.13
CA LYS A 139 -37.24 -16.98 5.15
C LYS A 139 -36.43 -18.26 5.32
N GLN A 140 -37.04 -19.45 5.33
CA GLN A 140 -36.32 -20.72 5.37
C GLN A 140 -35.31 -20.88 4.22
N ASN A 141 -35.69 -20.51 2.99
CA ASN A 141 -34.75 -20.53 1.86
C ASN A 141 -33.54 -19.64 2.12
N ARG A 142 -33.75 -18.46 2.71
CA ARG A 142 -32.67 -17.55 3.13
C ARG A 142 -31.78 -18.17 4.21
N LEU A 143 -32.38 -18.79 5.24
CA LEU A 143 -31.66 -19.48 6.30
C LEU A 143 -30.80 -20.63 5.74
N MET A 144 -31.34 -21.40 4.79
CA MET A 144 -30.59 -22.48 4.13
C MET A 144 -29.43 -21.97 3.29
N ARG A 145 -29.57 -20.81 2.64
CA ARG A 145 -28.43 -20.17 1.97
C ARG A 145 -27.33 -19.83 2.98
N TRP A 146 -27.66 -19.30 4.16
CA TRP A 146 -26.64 -19.04 5.18
C TRP A 146 -26.01 -20.33 5.72
N PHE A 147 -26.81 -21.37 5.97
CA PHE A 147 -26.27 -22.66 6.41
C PHE A 147 -25.29 -23.25 5.38
N TYR A 148 -25.68 -23.26 4.11
CA TYR A 148 -24.80 -23.65 3.01
C TYR A 148 -23.53 -22.80 2.95
N ALA A 149 -23.67 -21.48 3.08
CA ALA A 149 -22.56 -20.54 3.03
C ALA A 149 -21.53 -20.78 4.14
N GLU A 150 -21.97 -21.10 5.37
CA GLU A 150 -21.05 -21.40 6.48
C GLU A 150 -20.23 -22.67 6.25
N ILE A 151 -20.83 -23.72 5.68
CA ILE A 151 -20.11 -24.96 5.35
C ILE A 151 -19.10 -24.72 4.22
N VAL A 152 -19.50 -23.95 3.20
CA VAL A 152 -18.60 -23.56 2.11
C VAL A 152 -17.45 -22.70 2.63
N LEU A 153 -17.73 -21.77 3.55
CA LEU A 153 -16.72 -20.92 4.16
C LEU A 153 -15.72 -21.79 4.95
N ASP A 154 -16.18 -22.69 5.81
CA ASP A 154 -15.31 -23.60 6.56
C ASP A 154 -14.38 -24.38 5.62
N ARG A 155 -14.93 -24.96 4.54
CA ARG A 155 -14.16 -25.66 3.51
C ARG A 155 -13.11 -24.76 2.84
N ILE A 156 -13.43 -23.51 2.52
CA ILE A 156 -12.46 -22.56 1.94
C ILE A 156 -11.34 -22.28 2.95
N LEU A 157 -11.70 -22.04 4.22
CA LEU A 157 -10.76 -21.65 5.27
C LEU A 157 -9.84 -22.78 5.73
N LYS A 158 -10.17 -24.06 5.47
CA LYS A 158 -9.22 -25.17 5.64
C LYS A 158 -7.93 -24.98 4.83
N ASN A 159 -7.98 -24.24 3.72
CA ASN A 159 -6.81 -23.94 2.88
C ASN A 159 -6.10 -22.64 3.28
N LEU A 160 -6.53 -21.95 4.34
CA LEU A 160 -5.88 -20.73 4.79
C LEU A 160 -4.47 -21.04 5.31
N ALA A 161 -3.46 -20.47 4.65
CA ALA A 161 -2.07 -20.63 5.06
C ALA A 161 -1.83 -19.94 6.41
N LYS A 162 -0.91 -20.51 7.20
CA LYS A 162 -0.51 -19.93 8.49
C LYS A 162 -0.03 -18.49 8.30
N GLY A 163 -0.60 -17.56 9.07
CA GLY A 163 -0.28 -16.13 8.96
C GLY A 163 -0.97 -15.40 7.81
N GLY A 164 -1.77 -16.09 6.98
CA GLY A 164 -2.59 -15.47 5.94
C GLY A 164 -1.85 -15.14 4.65
N SER A 165 -0.76 -15.86 4.34
CA SER A 165 0.09 -15.64 3.16
C SER A 165 -0.52 -16.04 1.82
N ASN A 166 -1.75 -16.56 1.82
CA ASN A 166 -2.59 -16.77 0.63
C ASN A 166 -3.94 -16.04 0.75
N GLY A 167 -4.01 -14.93 1.48
CA GLY A 167 -5.26 -14.21 1.72
C GLY A 167 -5.97 -13.72 0.45
N PHE A 168 -5.24 -13.39 -0.62
CA PHE A 168 -5.85 -13.07 -1.93
C PHE A 168 -6.54 -14.28 -2.58
N GLU A 169 -5.94 -15.46 -2.50
CA GLU A 169 -6.53 -16.71 -3.02
C GLU A 169 -7.82 -17.05 -2.26
N ILE A 170 -7.76 -16.97 -0.92
CA ILE A 170 -8.92 -17.17 -0.05
C ILE A 170 -10.02 -16.16 -0.36
N ALA A 171 -9.67 -14.88 -0.50
CA ALA A 171 -10.62 -13.83 -0.84
C ALA A 171 -11.27 -14.06 -2.21
N ALA A 172 -10.52 -14.54 -3.21
CA ALA A 172 -11.05 -14.87 -4.53
C ALA A 172 -12.00 -16.08 -4.47
N ALA A 173 -11.68 -17.10 -3.69
CA ALA A 173 -12.55 -18.25 -3.47
C ALA A 173 -13.87 -17.83 -2.79
N ILE A 174 -13.80 -16.96 -1.77
CA ILE A 174 -14.98 -16.40 -1.09
C ILE A 174 -15.80 -15.56 -2.09
N ALA A 175 -15.18 -14.65 -2.84
CA ALA A 175 -15.89 -13.80 -3.80
C ALA A 175 -16.62 -14.62 -4.88
N LYS A 176 -16.06 -15.77 -5.26
CA LYS A 176 -16.65 -16.67 -6.25
C LYS A 176 -17.85 -17.46 -5.71
N GLU A 177 -17.71 -18.07 -4.54
CA GLU A 177 -18.73 -18.99 -4.00
C GLU A 177 -19.77 -18.27 -3.13
N LEU A 178 -19.36 -17.19 -2.46
CA LEU A 178 -20.10 -16.40 -1.47
C LEU A 178 -20.01 -14.89 -1.79
N PRO A 179 -20.46 -14.44 -2.98
CA PRO A 179 -20.31 -13.05 -3.41
C PRO A 179 -20.98 -12.03 -2.48
N GLU A 180 -21.98 -12.44 -1.70
CA GLU A 180 -22.64 -11.61 -0.70
C GLU A 180 -21.75 -11.28 0.53
N ARG A 181 -20.67 -12.04 0.76
CA ARG A 181 -19.75 -11.91 1.92
C ARG A 181 -18.58 -10.97 1.62
N THR A 182 -18.88 -9.78 1.09
CA THR A 182 -17.87 -8.79 0.67
C THR A 182 -16.94 -8.35 1.79
N GLU A 183 -17.42 -8.36 3.04
CA GLU A 183 -16.65 -8.05 4.24
C GLU A 183 -15.51 -9.05 4.45
N LEU A 184 -15.77 -10.35 4.24
CA LEU A 184 -14.75 -11.39 4.37
C LEU A 184 -13.73 -11.31 3.24
N VAL A 185 -14.16 -11.00 2.02
CA VAL A 185 -13.25 -10.76 0.88
C VAL A 185 -12.23 -9.67 1.26
N GLN A 186 -12.69 -8.55 1.79
CA GLN A 186 -11.81 -7.46 2.23
C GLN A 186 -10.92 -7.87 3.42
N GLN A 187 -11.46 -8.62 4.38
CA GLN A 187 -10.71 -9.11 5.54
C GLN A 187 -9.51 -9.96 5.11
N TYR A 188 -9.70 -10.95 4.25
CA TYR A 188 -8.61 -11.84 3.82
C TYR A 188 -7.61 -11.16 2.87
N GLN A 189 -8.06 -10.22 2.04
CA GLN A 189 -7.14 -9.36 1.29
C GLN A 189 -6.26 -8.53 2.23
N ASN A 190 -6.84 -7.91 3.26
CA ASN A 190 -6.08 -7.14 4.24
C ASN A 190 -5.12 -8.04 5.03
N MET A 191 -5.51 -9.27 5.34
CA MET A 191 -4.66 -10.24 6.02
C MET A 191 -3.38 -10.54 5.24
N GLN A 192 -3.49 -10.75 3.92
CA GLN A 192 -2.32 -10.91 3.04
C GLN A 192 -1.45 -9.66 3.04
N LEU A 193 -2.07 -8.49 2.83
CA LEU A 193 -1.34 -7.23 2.76
C LEU A 193 -0.56 -6.95 4.04
N ASP A 194 -1.13 -7.28 5.20
CA ASP A 194 -0.46 -7.14 6.48
C ASP A 194 0.66 -8.19 6.67
N PHE A 195 0.47 -9.41 6.18
CA PHE A 195 1.52 -10.43 6.14
C PHE A 195 2.73 -9.96 5.32
N ASP A 196 2.49 -9.45 4.11
CA ASP A 196 3.55 -8.96 3.22
C ASP A 196 4.22 -7.70 3.78
N PHE A 197 3.44 -6.78 4.37
CA PHE A 197 3.97 -5.60 5.03
C PHE A 197 4.97 -5.94 6.14
N ASN A 198 4.67 -6.96 6.95
CA ASN A 198 5.55 -7.40 8.04
C ASN A 198 6.82 -8.12 7.54
N ARG A 199 6.82 -8.57 6.29
CA ARG A 199 7.95 -9.26 5.64
C ARG A 199 8.60 -8.44 4.53
N VAL A 200 8.31 -7.14 4.47
CA VAL A 200 8.74 -6.29 3.36
C VAL A 200 10.25 -6.37 3.10
N ALA A 201 11.07 -6.57 4.14
CA ALA A 201 12.53 -6.73 4.05
C ALA A 201 13.03 -7.93 3.22
N GLU A 202 12.15 -8.89 2.93
CA GLU A 202 12.41 -10.10 2.14
C GLU A 202 11.84 -10.00 0.72
N LEU A 203 11.06 -8.96 0.43
CA LEU A 203 10.33 -8.83 -0.82
C LEU A 203 11.17 -8.17 -1.93
N PRO A 204 10.99 -8.59 -3.20
CA PRO A 204 11.60 -7.93 -4.34
C PRO A 204 11.11 -6.48 -4.50
N ARG A 205 11.96 -5.61 -5.08
CA ARG A 205 11.64 -4.19 -5.28
C ARG A 205 10.28 -3.97 -5.94
N GLN A 206 10.01 -4.64 -7.06
CA GLN A 206 8.76 -4.46 -7.80
C GLN A 206 7.55 -4.78 -6.92
N TYR A 207 7.61 -5.89 -6.18
CA TYR A 207 6.53 -6.30 -5.29
C TYR A 207 6.27 -5.26 -4.18
N VAL A 208 7.33 -4.65 -3.64
CA VAL A 208 7.21 -3.58 -2.62
C VAL A 208 6.55 -2.32 -3.19
N LEU A 209 6.84 -1.98 -4.45
CA LEU A 209 6.17 -0.88 -5.14
C LEU A 209 4.68 -1.18 -5.34
N ASP A 210 4.36 -2.39 -5.81
CA ASP A 210 2.98 -2.84 -6.01
C ASP A 210 2.20 -2.83 -4.67
N LEU A 211 2.82 -3.31 -3.60
CA LEU A 211 2.26 -3.31 -2.24
C LEU A 211 2.01 -1.88 -1.72
N SER A 212 2.97 -0.97 -1.91
CA SER A 212 2.81 0.44 -1.56
C SER A 212 1.67 1.09 -2.34
N GLN A 213 1.60 0.85 -3.66
CA GLN A 213 0.53 1.34 -4.51
C GLN A 213 -0.83 0.80 -4.09
N GLU A 214 -0.92 -0.47 -3.71
CA GLU A 214 -2.15 -1.09 -3.23
C GLU A 214 -2.62 -0.45 -1.92
N PHE A 215 -1.71 -0.19 -0.97
CA PHE A 215 -2.05 0.59 0.23
C PHE A 215 -2.55 1.99 -0.11
N GLN A 216 -1.93 2.66 -1.10
CA GLN A 216 -2.35 3.99 -1.54
C GLN A 216 -3.75 3.98 -2.17
N ARG A 217 -4.06 3.01 -3.04
CA ARG A 217 -5.39 2.84 -3.64
C ARG A 217 -6.48 2.61 -2.59
N ARG A 218 -6.13 1.92 -1.50
CA ARG A 218 -7.01 1.69 -0.34
C ARG A 218 -7.07 2.84 0.67
N GLY A 219 -6.45 3.99 0.35
CA GLY A 219 -6.43 5.17 1.22
C GLY A 219 -5.48 5.08 2.42
N LYS A 220 -4.69 4.01 2.56
CA LYS A 220 -3.74 3.78 3.67
C LYS A 220 -2.38 4.42 3.37
N LYS A 221 -2.36 5.75 3.20
CA LYS A 221 -1.17 6.52 2.78
C LYS A 221 0.05 6.32 3.69
N ASP A 222 -0.16 6.27 5.01
CA ASP A 222 0.95 6.07 5.96
C ASP A 222 1.57 4.67 5.83
N LYS A 223 0.74 3.63 5.69
CA LYS A 223 1.26 2.27 5.42
C LYS A 223 2.01 2.22 4.09
N ALA A 224 1.50 2.85 3.04
CA ALA A 224 2.20 2.91 1.74
C ALA A 224 3.62 3.52 1.88
N LYS A 225 3.73 4.67 2.56
CA LYS A 225 5.03 5.28 2.84
C LYS A 225 5.92 4.38 3.70
N GLN A 226 5.36 3.81 4.77
CA GLN A 226 6.11 2.95 5.69
C GLN A 226 6.63 1.67 5.02
N THR A 227 5.89 1.11 4.05
CA THR A 227 6.33 -0.03 3.22
C THR A 227 7.67 0.29 2.55
N LEU A 228 7.77 1.44 1.89
CA LEU A 228 8.98 1.87 1.20
C LEU A 228 10.14 2.15 2.17
N VAL A 229 9.85 2.86 3.27
CA VAL A 229 10.84 3.17 4.32
C VAL A 229 11.40 1.89 4.95
N ASN A 230 10.54 0.97 5.37
CA ASN A 230 10.95 -0.30 5.98
C ASN A 230 11.84 -1.11 5.02
N TRP A 231 11.49 -1.14 3.74
CA TRP A 231 12.27 -1.84 2.73
C TRP A 231 13.66 -1.22 2.56
N ILE A 232 13.75 0.10 2.40
CA ILE A 232 15.03 0.82 2.26
C ILE A 232 15.91 0.64 3.49
N GLU A 233 15.34 0.79 4.68
CA GLU A 233 16.10 0.60 5.93
C GLU A 233 16.64 -0.82 6.08
N SER A 234 15.89 -1.83 5.63
CA SER A 234 16.37 -3.21 5.64
C SER A 234 17.57 -3.41 4.71
N ARG A 235 17.57 -2.75 3.54
CA ARG A 235 18.70 -2.77 2.60
C ARG A 235 19.89 -2.01 3.15
N ARG A 236 19.66 -0.86 3.77
CA ARG A 236 20.71 -0.06 4.42
C ARG A 236 21.45 -0.87 5.47
N LYS A 237 20.73 -1.66 6.29
CA LYS A 237 21.32 -2.52 7.32
C LYS A 237 22.13 -3.70 6.76
N LYS A 238 21.74 -4.25 5.61
CA LYS A 238 22.41 -5.38 4.94
C LYS A 238 23.57 -4.95 4.03
N LEU A 239 23.75 -3.64 3.81
CA LEU A 239 24.75 -3.12 2.88
C LEU A 239 26.16 -3.28 3.45
N ASP A 240 27.05 -3.91 2.69
CA ASP A 240 28.47 -4.02 3.05
C ASP A 240 29.08 -2.62 3.20
N PRO A 241 29.87 -2.37 4.27
CA PRO A 241 30.51 -1.07 4.49
C PRO A 241 31.33 -0.56 3.29
N ASN A 242 31.93 -1.45 2.51
CA ASN A 242 32.82 -1.19 1.38
C ASN A 242 32.15 -1.29 0.00
N ASP A 243 30.86 -1.63 -0.08
CA ASP A 243 30.13 -1.72 -1.36
C ASP A 243 29.72 -0.32 -1.87
N ALA A 244 30.62 0.32 -2.62
CA ALA A 244 30.39 1.63 -3.23
C ALA A 244 29.18 1.63 -4.19
N ASP A 245 29.04 0.61 -5.04
CA ASP A 245 27.96 0.53 -6.02
C ASP A 245 26.61 0.29 -5.34
N GLY A 246 26.59 -0.53 -4.29
CA GLY A 246 25.41 -0.74 -3.46
C GLY A 246 24.94 0.54 -2.76
N ARG A 247 25.86 1.41 -2.34
CA ARG A 247 25.53 2.75 -1.82
C ARG A 247 24.90 3.64 -2.88
N VAL A 248 25.43 3.64 -4.11
CA VAL A 248 24.83 4.40 -5.22
C VAL A 248 23.40 3.91 -5.50
N ARG A 249 23.18 2.60 -5.56
CA ARG A 249 21.84 2.01 -5.72
C ARG A 249 20.90 2.40 -4.57
N LEU A 250 21.36 2.32 -3.32
CA LEU A 250 20.58 2.72 -2.15
C LEU A 250 20.19 4.21 -2.18
N ALA A 251 21.11 5.08 -2.60
CA ALA A 251 20.84 6.50 -2.73
C ALA A 251 19.79 6.81 -3.81
N ARG A 252 19.81 6.08 -4.94
CA ARG A 252 18.75 6.16 -5.95
C ARG A 252 17.39 5.80 -5.34
N ASP A 253 17.30 4.68 -4.63
CA ASP A 253 16.04 4.26 -4.00
C ASP A 253 15.55 5.28 -2.95
N LEU A 254 16.46 5.91 -2.18
CA LEU A 254 16.11 6.98 -1.24
C LEU A 254 15.48 8.19 -1.93
N ILE A 255 16.01 8.61 -3.08
CA ILE A 255 15.50 9.72 -3.88
C ILE A 255 14.16 9.34 -4.54
N GLU A 256 14.13 8.22 -5.25
CA GLU A 256 12.98 7.83 -6.08
C GLU A 256 11.78 7.39 -5.27
N LEU A 257 12.00 6.66 -4.16
CA LEU A 257 10.91 6.01 -3.42
C LEU A 257 10.48 6.77 -2.18
N THR A 258 11.38 7.54 -1.57
CA THR A 258 11.09 8.25 -0.30
C THR A 258 11.30 9.76 -0.35
N ASP A 259 11.80 10.29 -1.47
CA ASP A 259 12.23 11.70 -1.62
C ASP A 259 13.22 12.17 -0.53
N ASP A 260 13.97 11.25 0.07
CA ASP A 260 14.95 11.53 1.12
C ASP A 260 16.31 11.91 0.50
N LYS A 261 16.33 13.09 -0.10
CA LYS A 261 17.50 13.68 -0.77
C LYS A 261 18.67 13.89 0.19
N GLN A 262 18.40 14.20 1.46
CA GLN A 262 19.44 14.46 2.45
C GLN A 262 20.17 13.17 2.84
N ALA A 263 19.43 12.09 3.11
CA ALA A 263 20.07 10.81 3.38
C ALA A 263 20.76 10.23 2.14
N ALA A 264 20.16 10.41 0.95
CA ALA A 264 20.79 10.02 -0.31
C ALA A 264 22.15 10.71 -0.52
N ALA A 265 22.25 12.01 -0.28
CA ALA A 265 23.52 12.75 -0.37
C ALA A 265 24.59 12.17 0.56
N LYS A 266 24.26 11.88 1.81
CA LYS A 266 25.20 11.26 2.77
C LYS A 266 25.71 9.90 2.28
N VAL A 267 24.82 9.07 1.74
CA VAL A 267 25.17 7.75 1.20
C VAL A 267 26.05 7.89 -0.06
N LEU A 268 25.77 8.86 -0.93
CA LEU A 268 26.55 9.13 -2.15
C LEU A 268 27.95 9.67 -1.85
N LEU A 269 28.10 10.58 -0.89
CA LEU A 269 29.42 11.07 -0.46
C LEU A 269 30.29 9.92 0.02
N ARG A 270 29.72 9.01 0.84
CA ARG A 270 30.45 7.81 1.27
C ARG A 270 30.76 6.86 0.12
N ALA A 271 29.87 6.74 -0.87
CA ALA A 271 30.15 5.95 -2.08
C ALA A 271 31.32 6.53 -2.89
N TRP A 272 31.38 7.86 -3.00
CA TRP A 272 32.47 8.56 -3.68
C TRP A 272 33.81 8.41 -2.96
N GLU A 273 33.82 8.47 -1.63
CA GLU A 273 35.03 8.20 -0.83
C GLU A 273 35.61 6.81 -1.10
N LEU A 274 34.75 5.81 -1.26
CA LEU A 274 35.16 4.43 -1.57
C LEU A 274 35.58 4.26 -3.04
N ASN A 275 34.93 4.97 -3.97
CA ASN A 275 35.24 4.95 -5.39
C ASN A 275 35.15 6.36 -6.02
N PRO A 276 36.24 7.15 -6.00
CA PRO A 276 36.29 8.51 -6.54
C PRO A 276 36.17 8.60 -8.07
N LYS A 277 36.01 7.49 -8.78
CA LYS A 277 35.83 7.44 -10.25
C LYS A 277 34.40 7.10 -10.65
N SER A 278 33.48 6.96 -9.69
CA SER A 278 32.09 6.62 -9.97
C SER A 278 31.36 7.77 -10.66
N ALA A 279 31.21 7.67 -11.98
CA ALA A 279 30.47 8.65 -12.78
C ALA A 279 29.02 8.80 -12.31
N GLU A 280 28.41 7.70 -11.87
CA GLU A 280 27.03 7.69 -11.39
C GLU A 280 26.89 8.43 -10.04
N ALA A 281 27.80 8.20 -9.09
CA ALA A 281 27.78 8.91 -7.82
C ALA A 281 27.96 10.42 -8.01
N SER A 282 28.90 10.82 -8.88
CA SER A 282 29.15 12.22 -9.22
C SER A 282 27.92 12.87 -9.88
N LEU A 283 27.30 12.19 -10.84
CA LEU A 283 26.10 12.68 -11.52
C LEU A 283 24.94 12.89 -10.54
N LEU A 284 24.71 11.95 -9.63
CA LEU A 284 23.63 12.06 -8.63
C LEU A 284 23.90 13.17 -7.62
N LEU A 285 25.14 13.31 -7.12
CA LEU A 285 25.52 14.42 -6.25
C LEU A 285 25.32 15.78 -6.95
N ALA A 286 25.72 15.90 -8.22
CA ALA A 286 25.49 17.11 -9.00
C ALA A 286 24.00 17.44 -9.16
N ARG A 287 23.14 16.44 -9.39
CA ARG A 287 21.67 16.62 -9.42
C ARG A 287 21.09 17.07 -8.08
N LEU A 288 21.73 16.71 -6.96
CA LEU A 288 21.39 17.19 -5.62
C LEU A 288 21.97 18.58 -5.31
N GLY A 289 22.67 19.21 -6.25
CA GLY A 289 23.22 20.57 -6.10
C GLY A 289 24.65 20.62 -5.54
N PHE A 290 25.31 19.47 -5.34
CA PHE A 290 26.71 19.43 -4.93
C PHE A 290 27.63 19.75 -6.12
N MET A 291 28.82 20.27 -5.84
CA MET A 291 29.83 20.56 -6.86
C MET A 291 31.20 20.03 -6.45
N LEU A 292 31.86 19.29 -7.34
CA LEU A 292 33.23 18.86 -7.10
C LEU A 292 34.21 19.99 -7.41
N GLN A 293 35.00 20.38 -6.43
CA GLN A 293 36.03 21.39 -6.57
C GLN A 293 37.34 20.94 -5.90
N LYS A 294 38.44 20.88 -6.65
CA LYS A 294 39.77 20.49 -6.14
C LYS A 294 39.69 19.22 -5.25
N ASP A 295 39.04 18.20 -5.77
CA ASP A 295 38.82 16.89 -5.14
C ASP A 295 37.96 16.88 -3.86
N GLN A 296 37.30 18.00 -3.54
CA GLN A 296 36.34 18.11 -2.44
C GLN A 296 34.94 18.43 -2.95
N TRP A 297 33.94 17.77 -2.39
CA TRP A 297 32.54 18.06 -2.69
C TRP A 297 32.06 19.23 -1.84
N LEU A 298 31.66 20.31 -2.51
CA LEU A 298 30.93 21.41 -1.89
C LEU A 298 29.46 21.05 -1.80
N ASN A 299 28.86 21.32 -0.63
CA ASN A 299 27.42 21.18 -0.42
C ASN A 299 26.63 22.30 -1.12
N PRO A 300 25.30 22.18 -1.29
CA PRO A 300 24.51 23.17 -2.04
C PRO A 300 24.61 24.61 -1.54
N GLU A 301 24.79 24.83 -0.23
CA GLU A 301 24.96 26.18 0.34
C GLU A 301 26.36 26.72 0.06
N GLU A 302 27.39 25.91 0.25
CA GLU A 302 28.78 26.25 -0.13
C GLU A 302 28.89 26.54 -1.64
N VAL A 303 28.14 25.82 -2.48
CA VAL A 303 28.08 26.09 -3.92
C VAL A 303 27.46 27.46 -4.22
N LYS A 304 26.43 27.87 -3.47
CA LYS A 304 25.85 29.22 -3.61
C LYS A 304 26.87 30.27 -3.21
N GLU A 305 27.49 30.14 -2.04
CA GLU A 305 28.53 31.05 -1.56
C GLU A 305 29.69 31.14 -2.56
N PHE A 306 30.13 29.99 -3.08
CA PHE A 306 31.16 29.89 -4.10
C PHE A 306 30.79 30.56 -5.42
N ARG A 307 29.52 30.54 -5.80
CA ARG A 307 29.00 31.21 -7.00
C ARG A 307 28.80 32.70 -6.78
N ASP A 308 28.43 33.12 -5.57
CA ASP A 308 28.10 34.49 -5.19
C ASP A 308 29.31 35.30 -4.70
N ASP A 309 30.48 34.68 -4.59
CA ASP A 309 31.77 35.35 -4.42
C ASP A 309 31.88 36.58 -5.36
N PRO A 310 31.97 37.81 -4.80
CA PRO A 310 31.98 39.05 -5.56
C PRO A 310 33.06 39.10 -6.64
N ILE A 311 34.24 38.53 -6.39
CA ILE A 311 35.35 38.49 -7.36
C ILE A 311 34.98 37.62 -8.55
N ARG A 312 34.38 36.45 -8.30
CA ARG A 312 33.97 35.53 -9.38
C ARG A 312 32.78 36.04 -10.16
N LYS A 313 31.80 36.65 -9.49
CA LYS A 313 30.67 37.32 -10.13
C LYS A 313 31.17 38.43 -11.06
N ALA A 314 32.14 39.21 -10.59
CA ALA A 314 32.74 40.26 -11.38
C ALA A 314 33.53 39.72 -12.59
N ILE A 315 34.30 38.63 -12.41
CA ILE A 315 34.99 37.95 -13.53
C ILE A 315 33.99 37.46 -14.59
N ARG A 316 32.87 36.83 -14.20
CA ARG A 316 31.83 36.37 -15.15
C ARG A 316 31.18 37.54 -15.89
N ASN A 317 30.97 38.66 -15.20
CA ASN A 317 30.30 39.83 -15.76
C ASN A 317 31.24 40.75 -16.56
N GLY A 318 32.51 40.38 -16.74
CA GLY A 318 33.48 41.23 -17.45
C GLY A 318 33.84 42.52 -16.68
N THR A 319 33.67 42.52 -15.35
CA THR A 319 33.89 43.71 -14.50
C THR A 319 35.01 43.46 -13.51
N VAL A 320 35.75 44.52 -13.15
CA VAL A 320 36.78 44.44 -12.11
C VAL A 320 36.19 44.94 -10.80
N VAL A 321 36.54 44.27 -9.69
CA VAL A 321 36.18 44.70 -8.32
C VAL A 321 37.41 44.70 -7.42
N ALA A 322 37.31 45.40 -6.28
CA ALA A 322 38.36 45.38 -5.27
C ALA A 322 38.61 43.95 -4.75
N GLY A 323 39.88 43.62 -4.49
CA GLY A 323 40.33 42.29 -4.07
C GLY A 323 40.82 41.38 -5.19
N MET A 324 40.52 41.67 -6.47
CA MET A 324 41.02 40.88 -7.60
C MET A 324 42.55 40.90 -7.67
N ASN A 325 43.18 39.77 -7.98
CA ASN A 325 44.61 39.72 -8.25
C ASN A 325 44.96 40.09 -9.71
N ARG A 326 46.25 40.19 -10.01
CA ARG A 326 46.76 40.54 -11.35
C ARG A 326 46.21 39.64 -12.46
N ASP A 327 46.20 38.34 -12.25
CA ASP A 327 45.78 37.38 -13.27
C ASP A 327 44.27 37.43 -13.49
N GLN A 328 43.49 37.66 -12.42
CA GLN A 328 42.05 37.87 -12.50
C GLN A 328 41.71 39.14 -13.28
N VAL A 329 42.39 40.26 -13.03
CA VAL A 329 42.19 41.51 -13.78
C VAL A 329 42.53 41.32 -15.26
N LYS A 330 43.66 40.66 -15.58
CA LYS A 330 44.05 40.36 -16.97
C LYS A 330 43.08 39.43 -17.67
N LYS A 331 42.51 38.47 -16.95
CA LYS A 331 41.52 37.54 -17.51
C LYS A 331 40.21 38.26 -17.88
N VAL A 332 39.88 39.35 -17.19
CA VAL A 332 38.66 40.14 -17.41
C VAL A 332 38.85 41.20 -18.50
N LEU A 333 39.95 41.96 -18.46
CA LEU A 333 40.15 43.14 -19.31
C LEU A 333 41.26 42.97 -20.36
N GLY A 334 41.96 41.84 -20.38
CA GLY A 334 43.16 41.65 -21.19
C GLY A 334 44.39 42.34 -20.59
N ALA A 335 45.44 42.46 -21.40
CA ALA A 335 46.66 43.17 -21.00
C ALA A 335 46.40 44.69 -20.89
N PRO A 336 46.87 45.36 -19.83
CA PRO A 336 46.76 46.81 -19.72
C PRO A 336 47.60 47.50 -20.80
N THR A 337 47.13 48.65 -21.28
CA THR A 337 47.84 49.50 -22.25
C THR A 337 49.10 50.09 -21.63
N GLN A 338 49.04 50.46 -20.34
CA GLN A 338 50.19 50.97 -19.59
C GLN A 338 50.20 50.46 -18.15
N ILE A 339 51.40 50.28 -17.61
CA ILE A 339 51.63 49.88 -16.22
C ILE A 339 52.60 50.88 -15.57
N GLY A 340 52.10 51.68 -14.63
CA GLY A 340 52.92 52.49 -13.73
C GLY A 340 53.23 51.71 -12.45
N ARG A 341 54.48 51.76 -11.96
CA ARG A 341 54.87 51.14 -10.69
C ARG A 341 55.39 52.20 -9.74
N SER A 342 54.93 52.17 -8.49
CA SER A 342 55.43 53.06 -7.44
C SER A 342 55.56 52.33 -6.10
N ILE A 343 56.50 52.81 -5.29
CA ILE A 343 56.72 52.33 -3.92
C ILE A 343 56.52 53.52 -3.00
N SER A 344 55.53 53.46 -2.13
CA SER A 344 55.23 54.53 -1.17
C SER A 344 54.71 53.95 0.14
N GLY A 345 55.16 54.49 1.28
CA GLY A 345 54.67 54.10 2.61
C GLY A 345 54.77 52.61 2.94
N GLY A 346 55.82 51.91 2.47
CA GLY A 346 56.01 50.47 2.71
C GLY A 346 55.07 49.55 1.92
N LYS A 347 54.33 50.09 0.95
CA LYS A 347 53.49 49.34 0.00
C LYS A 347 54.04 49.46 -1.41
N ILE A 348 53.87 48.40 -2.19
CA ILE A 348 54.14 48.39 -3.64
C ILE A 348 52.80 48.59 -4.32
N ASN A 349 52.69 49.62 -5.16
CA ASN A 349 51.50 49.93 -5.93
C ASN A 349 51.78 49.75 -7.43
N GLU A 350 50.84 49.12 -8.13
CA GLU A 350 50.80 49.13 -9.60
C GLU A 350 49.55 49.87 -10.05
N LEU A 351 49.72 50.75 -11.03
CA LEU A 351 48.64 51.47 -11.69
C LEU A 351 48.52 50.93 -13.11
N TRP A 352 47.42 50.25 -13.40
CA TRP A 352 47.14 49.67 -14.70
C TRP A 352 46.12 50.54 -15.42
N ILE A 353 46.44 50.96 -16.63
CA ILE A 353 45.61 51.85 -17.44
C ILE A 353 45.14 51.08 -18.67
N TYR A 354 43.84 51.12 -18.92
CA TYR A 354 43.16 50.50 -20.06
C TYR A 354 42.45 51.58 -20.88
N GLY A 355 42.65 51.57 -22.20
CA GLY A 355 42.09 52.55 -23.15
C GLY A 355 43.14 53.49 -23.77
N GLU A 356 42.76 54.22 -24.81
CA GLU A 356 43.62 55.20 -25.48
C GLU A 356 43.54 56.59 -24.84
N THR A 357 44.62 57.35 -24.90
CA THR A 357 44.79 58.68 -24.26
C THR A 357 43.74 59.72 -24.67
N SER A 358 43.00 59.49 -25.75
CA SER A 358 41.98 60.38 -26.33
C SER A 358 40.53 60.03 -25.95
N SER A 359 40.28 58.92 -25.23
CA SER A 359 38.94 58.49 -24.80
C SER A 359 38.92 58.03 -23.34
N GLN A 360 37.74 57.70 -22.79
CA GLN A 360 37.57 57.32 -21.37
C GLN A 360 38.55 56.21 -20.98
N SER A 361 39.50 56.51 -20.09
CA SER A 361 40.51 55.53 -19.64
C SER A 361 40.10 54.93 -18.30
N LEU A 362 40.15 53.60 -18.21
CA LEU A 362 39.90 52.86 -16.98
C LEU A 362 41.22 52.65 -16.24
N VAL A 363 41.29 53.15 -15.01
CA VAL A 363 42.48 53.11 -14.17
C VAL A 363 42.24 52.18 -12.98
N ILE A 364 43.07 51.15 -12.87
CA ILE A 364 43.01 50.13 -11.82
C ILE A 364 44.28 50.21 -10.98
N GLN A 365 44.12 50.47 -9.69
CA GLN A 365 45.21 50.49 -8.73
C GLN A 365 45.27 49.15 -7.99
N LEU A 366 46.38 48.45 -8.13
CA LEU A 366 46.71 47.27 -7.33
C LEU A 366 47.73 47.64 -6.26
N ALA A 367 47.63 47.07 -5.08
CA ALA A 367 48.60 47.28 -4.01
C ALA A 367 48.92 46.00 -3.24
N ARG A 368 50.13 45.92 -2.69
CA ARG A 368 50.54 44.89 -1.74
C ARG A 368 51.41 45.48 -0.64
N LYS A 369 51.34 44.86 0.53
CA LYS A 369 52.32 45.09 1.60
C LYS A 369 53.65 44.44 1.21
N ARG A 370 54.79 44.99 1.65
CA ARG A 370 56.14 44.50 1.29
C ARG A 370 56.40 43.01 1.59
N ARG A 371 55.67 42.41 2.55
CA ARG A 371 55.75 40.99 2.94
C ARG A 371 54.67 40.09 2.31
N SER A 372 53.79 40.65 1.49
CA SER A 372 52.74 39.91 0.78
C SER A 372 53.19 39.64 -0.65
N ASP A 373 52.99 38.44 -1.15
CA ASP A 373 53.44 38.07 -2.49
C ASP A 373 52.47 38.54 -3.59
N GLU A 374 51.21 38.77 -3.23
CA GLU A 374 50.15 39.06 -4.19
C GLU A 374 49.73 40.54 -4.19
N LEU A 375 49.61 41.13 -5.39
CA LEU A 375 49.01 42.45 -5.63
C LEU A 375 47.51 42.27 -5.86
N THR A 376 46.69 42.98 -5.10
CA THR A 376 45.23 42.98 -5.28
C THR A 376 44.70 44.36 -5.60
N VAL A 377 43.60 44.43 -6.34
CA VAL A 377 42.91 45.68 -6.69
C VAL A 377 42.42 46.35 -5.41
N VAL A 378 42.86 47.58 -5.19
CA VAL A 378 42.42 48.42 -4.07
C VAL A 378 41.52 49.55 -4.54
N ARG A 379 41.64 49.98 -5.81
CA ARG A 379 40.84 51.07 -6.36
C ARG A 379 40.62 50.94 -7.86
N ILE A 380 39.47 51.40 -8.32
CA ILE A 380 39.06 51.45 -9.73
C ILE A 380 38.53 52.86 -10.00
N ARG A 381 38.94 53.50 -11.09
CA ARG A 381 38.49 54.85 -11.48
C ARG A 381 38.30 54.92 -13.00
N ASN A 382 37.23 55.58 -13.44
CA ASN A 382 37.09 56.03 -14.83
C ASN A 382 37.63 57.45 -14.92
N ALA A 383 38.62 57.69 -15.77
CA ALA A 383 39.17 59.00 -16.02
C ALA A 383 38.54 59.58 -17.31
N GLN A 384 37.74 60.65 -17.14
CA GLN A 384 37.46 61.61 -18.21
C GLN A 384 38.45 62.77 -18.05
N LEU A 385 39.24 63.05 -19.08
CA LEU A 385 40.04 64.26 -19.14
C LEU A 385 39.20 65.36 -19.82
N SER A 386 38.82 66.39 -19.07
CA SER A 386 38.36 67.66 -19.65
C SER A 386 39.57 68.41 -20.20
N PRO A 387 39.54 68.91 -21.46
CA PRO A 387 40.64 69.67 -22.00
C PRO A 387 40.55 71.11 -21.52
N THR A 388 41.55 71.60 -20.81
CA THR A 388 41.77 73.04 -20.62
C THR A 388 43.24 73.33 -20.90
N PRO A 389 43.58 74.13 -21.93
CA PRO A 389 44.96 74.51 -22.18
C PRO A 389 45.42 75.54 -21.13
N LEU A 390 46.68 75.44 -20.71
CA LEU A 390 47.37 76.42 -19.87
C LEU A 390 47.62 77.72 -20.68
N PRO A 391 47.51 78.92 -20.08
CA PRO A 391 47.85 80.17 -20.75
C PRO A 391 49.37 80.37 -20.79
N GLU A 392 49.83 80.82 -21.95
CA GLU A 392 51.21 81.18 -22.30
C GLU A 392 51.62 82.48 -21.57
N ALA A 393 52.81 82.48 -20.96
CA ALA A 393 53.37 83.65 -20.29
C ALA A 393 53.93 84.65 -21.32
N ALA A 394 53.51 85.91 -21.22
CA ALA A 394 54.07 87.02 -21.99
C ALA A 394 55.28 87.61 -21.24
N ASP A 395 56.47 87.49 -21.83
CA ASP A 395 57.64 88.29 -21.46
C ASP A 395 57.63 89.60 -22.26
N THR A 396 57.80 90.71 -21.54
CA THR A 396 58.13 92.03 -22.08
C THR A 396 59.50 92.43 -21.52
N VAL A 397 60.42 92.84 -22.39
CA VAL A 397 61.63 93.61 -22.04
C VAL A 397 61.72 94.77 -23.05
N GLU A 398 62.11 95.94 -22.52
CA GLU A 398 62.14 97.29 -23.10
C GLU A 398 62.65 97.44 -24.55
#